data_AF-A0A1I3E5H8-F1
#
_entry.id   AF-A0A1I3E5H8-F1
#
_cell.length_a   1.000
_cell.length_b   1.000
_cell.length_c   1.000
_cell.angle_alpha   90.00
_cell.angle_beta   90.00
_cell.angle_gamma   90.00
#
_symmetry.space_group_name_H-M   'P 1'
#
loop_
_entity.id
_entity.type
_entity.pdbx_description
1 polymer ?
#
loop_
_entity_poly.entity_id
_entity_poly.type
_entity_poly.pdbx_seq_one_letter_code
_entity_poly.pdbx_strand_id
1 'polypeptide(L)'
;MPVKTLIAAIFLFGITSASAAQPAPLVEAEGTQLRVTLADGRVLHSPELIGATLLIATADGGAVRARLDALEADPDDKTGKVWLHSFSAQDKDGAWQPLCMPGPDKRQQGFPLAGRARADGSVAAAPSTELELVCTSGARGKCVRFGYHPWENARDGSPMLPLYNACMRMVRADYGGNDHPYTRNGMTIDIYDDLDVQKLDAGEAMPFEAGWSEQGAVCLAHPRVPENGSLADIASANPHLAGHLGPEACTEEKARALGAVLFNRSAASR
;
A
#
# COMPACT_ATOMS: atom_id res chain seq x y z
N MET A 1 29.67 -43.92 75.24
CA MET A 1 29.76 -43.21 73.95
C MET A 1 28.37 -42.70 73.61
N PRO A 2 28.15 -41.39 73.41
CA PRO A 2 26.82 -40.82 73.28
C PRO A 2 26.29 -40.80 71.84
N VAL A 3 24.97 -40.95 71.74
CA VAL A 3 24.08 -40.79 70.58
C VAL A 3 24.00 -39.32 70.14
N LYS A 4 23.98 -39.03 68.82
CA LYS A 4 23.34 -37.83 68.22
C LYS A 4 22.84 -38.05 66.78
N THR A 5 21.51 -38.24 66.67
CA THR A 5 20.49 -37.55 65.86
C THR A 5 20.70 -37.17 64.37
N LEU A 6 19.70 -37.59 63.57
CA LEU A 6 19.27 -37.21 62.20
C LEU A 6 19.18 -35.69 61.91
N ILE A 7 19.42 -35.28 60.65
CA ILE A 7 18.59 -34.29 59.92
C ILE A 7 18.51 -34.69 58.43
N ALA A 8 17.28 -34.93 57.95
CA ALA A 8 16.94 -35.06 56.54
C ALA A 8 16.70 -33.67 55.93
N ALA A 9 17.19 -33.43 54.71
CA ALA A 9 16.82 -32.28 53.90
C ALA A 9 15.99 -32.75 52.70
N ILE A 10 14.68 -32.56 52.80
CA ILE A 10 13.75 -32.71 51.67
C ILE A 10 13.78 -31.40 50.90
N PHE A 11 14.28 -31.42 49.67
CA PHE A 11 14.12 -30.32 48.72
C PHE A 11 12.76 -30.44 48.04
N LEU A 12 11.75 -29.70 48.53
CA LEU A 12 10.60 -29.33 47.72
C LEU A 12 11.00 -28.14 46.83
N PHE A 13 11.52 -28.43 45.64
CA PHE A 13 11.45 -27.45 44.57
C PHE A 13 10.04 -27.49 43.99
N GLY A 14 9.25 -26.48 44.36
CA GLY A 14 7.96 -26.21 43.77
C GLY A 14 8.11 -26.11 42.26
N ILE A 15 7.28 -26.87 41.55
CA ILE A 15 7.17 -26.83 40.11
C ILE A 15 6.60 -25.46 39.76
N THR A 16 7.45 -24.52 39.38
CA THR A 16 7.01 -23.32 38.67
C THR A 16 6.49 -23.79 37.32
N SER A 17 5.18 -23.76 37.15
CA SER A 17 4.56 -23.96 35.84
C SER A 17 5.09 -22.88 34.90
N ALA A 18 6.06 -23.26 34.06
CA ALA A 18 6.39 -22.49 32.88
C ALA A 18 5.11 -22.45 32.04
N SER A 19 4.41 -21.31 32.04
CA SER A 19 3.37 -21.05 31.07
C SER A 19 4.04 -21.15 29.70
N ALA A 20 3.79 -22.26 29.00
CA ALA A 20 4.27 -22.41 27.63
C ALA A 20 3.71 -21.22 26.85
N ALA A 21 4.60 -20.33 26.40
CA ALA A 21 4.20 -19.23 25.53
C ALA A 21 3.46 -19.84 24.35
N GLN A 22 2.15 -19.59 24.26
CA GLN A 22 1.37 -20.07 23.13
C GLN A 22 1.99 -19.51 21.86
N PRO A 23 2.14 -20.33 20.80
CA PRO A 23 2.67 -19.82 19.55
C PRO A 23 1.80 -18.65 19.09
N ALA A 24 2.46 -17.55 18.69
CA ALA A 24 1.76 -16.37 18.23
C ALA A 24 0.87 -16.74 17.02
N PRO A 25 -0.32 -16.14 16.89
CA PRO A 25 -1.14 -16.36 15.72
C PRO A 25 -0.40 -15.93 14.46
N LEU A 26 -0.54 -16.69 13.38
CA LEU A 26 -0.02 -16.35 12.06
C LEU A 26 -0.98 -15.38 11.40
N VAL A 27 -0.52 -14.19 11.02
CA VAL A 27 -1.34 -13.17 10.35
C VAL A 27 -0.88 -13.03 8.91
N GLU A 28 -1.83 -13.08 7.98
CA GLU A 28 -1.60 -13.04 6.55
C GLU A 28 -2.55 -12.06 5.87
N ALA A 29 -2.11 -11.48 4.74
CA ALA A 29 -2.97 -10.77 3.80
C ALA A 29 -3.41 -11.73 2.68
N GLU A 30 -4.72 -11.90 2.52
CA GLU A 30 -5.35 -12.61 1.41
C GLU A 30 -6.14 -11.58 0.59
N GLY A 31 -5.56 -11.12 -0.52
CA GLY A 31 -6.02 -9.92 -1.20
C GLY A 31 -5.99 -8.71 -0.26
N THR A 32 -7.14 -8.11 0.01
CA THR A 32 -7.28 -7.03 1.01
C THR A 32 -7.86 -7.50 2.34
N GLN A 33 -8.00 -8.81 2.59
CA GLN A 33 -8.50 -9.34 3.85
C GLN A 33 -7.37 -9.86 4.74
N LEU A 34 -7.56 -9.72 6.05
CA LEU A 34 -6.81 -10.46 7.06
C LEU A 34 -7.25 -11.92 7.10
N ARG A 35 -6.28 -12.82 7.12
CA ARG A 35 -6.42 -14.24 7.44
C ARG A 35 -5.52 -14.54 8.64
N VAL A 36 -6.10 -15.03 9.73
CA VAL A 36 -5.40 -15.28 10.99
C VAL A 36 -5.52 -16.74 11.38
N THR A 37 -4.40 -17.45 11.45
CA THR A 37 -4.35 -18.84 11.95
C THR A 37 -3.96 -18.82 13.42
N LEU A 38 -4.85 -19.28 14.29
CA LEU A 38 -4.63 -19.38 15.73
C LEU A 38 -3.78 -20.60 16.10
N ALA A 39 -3.25 -20.61 17.33
CA ALA A 39 -2.44 -21.72 17.86
C ALA A 39 -3.15 -23.09 17.87
N ASP A 40 -4.49 -23.09 17.92
CA ASP A 40 -5.32 -24.30 17.89
C ASP A 40 -5.69 -24.75 16.45
N GLY A 41 -5.15 -24.06 15.43
CA GLY A 41 -5.37 -24.37 14.02
C GLY A 41 -6.64 -23.74 13.42
N ARG A 42 -7.47 -23.05 14.21
CA ARG A 42 -8.60 -22.30 13.66
C ARG A 42 -8.11 -21.15 12.80
N VAL A 43 -8.81 -20.90 11.70
CA VAL A 43 -8.55 -19.79 10.78
C VAL A 43 -9.71 -18.81 10.91
N LEU A 44 -9.38 -17.56 11.17
CA LEU A 44 -10.33 -16.44 11.21
C LEU A 44 -10.05 -15.49 10.05
N HIS A 45 -11.10 -15.03 9.39
CA HIS A 45 -11.03 -14.02 8.35
C HIS A 45 -11.52 -12.67 8.88
N SER A 46 -11.35 -11.60 8.09
CA SER A 46 -11.66 -10.23 8.49
C SER A 46 -13.03 -10.02 9.16
N PRO A 47 -14.16 -10.61 8.69
CA PRO A 47 -15.45 -10.46 9.36
C PRO A 47 -15.47 -10.98 10.80
N GLU A 48 -14.71 -12.05 11.08
CA GLU A 48 -14.62 -12.69 12.40
C GLU A 48 -13.64 -11.96 13.33
N LEU A 49 -12.87 -11.01 12.79
CA LEU A 49 -11.87 -10.23 13.51
C LEU A 49 -12.39 -8.84 13.92
N ILE A 50 -13.67 -8.52 13.69
CA ILE A 50 -14.28 -7.26 14.17
C ILE A 50 -14.19 -7.21 15.70
N GLY A 51 -13.64 -6.12 16.23
CA GLY A 51 -13.31 -5.92 17.63
C GLY A 51 -11.88 -6.37 18.03
N ALA A 52 -11.19 -7.14 17.18
CA ALA A 52 -9.81 -7.56 17.45
C ALA A 52 -8.84 -6.39 17.40
N THR A 53 -7.79 -6.45 18.23
CA THR A 53 -6.70 -5.47 18.25
C THR A 53 -5.42 -6.07 17.69
N LEU A 54 -4.84 -5.39 16.71
CA LEU A 54 -3.56 -5.69 16.08
C LEU A 54 -2.49 -4.74 16.64
N LEU A 55 -1.27 -5.26 16.80
CA LEU A 55 -0.10 -4.43 17.06
C LEU A 55 0.64 -4.25 15.73
N ILE A 56 0.74 -3.02 15.25
CA ILE A 56 1.33 -2.69 13.95
C ILE A 56 2.61 -1.91 14.19
N ALA A 57 3.72 -2.39 13.64
CA ALA A 57 4.98 -1.66 13.64
C ALA A 57 4.86 -0.38 12.80
N THR A 58 5.43 0.71 13.27
CA THR A 58 5.46 2.01 12.57
C THR A 58 6.84 2.25 11.96
N ALA A 59 6.91 3.09 10.93
CA ALA A 59 8.14 3.33 10.18
C ALA A 59 9.27 3.96 11.03
N ASP A 60 8.93 4.62 12.14
CA ASP A 60 9.85 5.20 13.12
C ASP A 60 10.37 4.18 14.14
N GLY A 61 10.05 2.89 13.97
CA GLY A 61 10.46 1.80 14.86
C GLY A 61 9.57 1.64 16.09
N GLY A 62 8.48 2.40 16.18
CA GLY A 62 7.44 2.23 17.19
C GLY A 62 6.44 1.12 16.85
N ALA A 63 5.36 1.06 17.63
CA ALA A 63 4.20 0.27 17.30
C ALA A 63 2.91 0.94 17.79
N VAL A 64 1.83 0.75 17.05
CA VAL A 64 0.49 1.25 17.38
C VAL A 64 -0.48 0.10 17.55
N ARG A 65 -1.40 0.22 18.51
CA ARG A 65 -2.53 -0.71 18.66
C ARG A 65 -3.66 -0.23 17.76
N ALA A 66 -4.02 -1.01 16.75
CA ALA A 66 -5.19 -0.73 15.94
C ALA A 66 -6.29 -1.76 16.18
N ARG A 67 -7.53 -1.31 16.27
CA ARG A 67 -8.72 -2.15 16.39
C ARG A 67 -9.48 -2.16 15.07
N LEU A 68 -9.90 -3.34 14.63
CA LEU A 68 -10.81 -3.47 13.51
C LEU A 68 -12.24 -3.18 13.99
N ASP A 69 -12.82 -2.05 13.59
CA ASP A 69 -14.15 -1.62 14.06
C ASP A 69 -15.28 -2.11 13.14
N ALA A 70 -15.04 -2.14 11.83
CA ALA A 70 -16.02 -2.51 10.84
C ALA A 70 -15.37 -2.97 9.53
N LEU A 71 -16.15 -3.63 8.70
CA LEU A 71 -15.74 -4.14 7.39
C LEU A 71 -16.86 -3.88 6.38
N GLU A 72 -16.51 -3.43 5.17
CA GLU A 72 -17.44 -3.34 4.04
C GLU A 72 -16.75 -3.74 2.74
N ALA A 73 -17.52 -4.19 1.74
CA ALA A 73 -17.01 -4.30 0.39
C ALA A 73 -16.80 -2.90 -0.19
N ASP A 74 -15.75 -2.70 -0.99
CA ASP A 74 -15.54 -1.42 -1.66
C ASP A 74 -16.64 -1.19 -2.72
N PRO A 75 -17.49 -0.15 -2.57
CA PRO A 75 -18.58 0.07 -3.52
C PRO A 75 -18.10 0.52 -4.90
N ASP A 76 -16.84 0.98 -5.01
CA ASP A 76 -16.25 1.40 -6.27
C ASP A 76 -15.55 0.23 -7.00
N ASP A 77 -15.30 -0.88 -6.30
CA ASP A 77 -14.68 -2.07 -6.89
C ASP A 77 -15.68 -2.90 -7.71
N LYS A 78 -15.50 -2.91 -9.03
CA LYS A 78 -16.33 -3.70 -9.96
C LYS A 78 -16.02 -5.19 -9.92
N THR A 79 -14.89 -5.58 -9.34
CA THR A 79 -14.46 -6.99 -9.27
C THR A 79 -15.05 -7.74 -8.08
N GLY A 80 -15.49 -7.02 -7.03
CA GLY A 80 -16.01 -7.59 -5.79
C GLY A 80 -14.95 -8.27 -4.92
N LYS A 81 -13.68 -7.93 -5.12
CA LYS A 81 -12.52 -8.53 -4.45
C LYS A 81 -11.94 -7.64 -3.34
N VAL A 82 -12.25 -6.35 -3.37
CA VAL A 82 -11.72 -5.36 -2.43
C VAL A 82 -12.68 -5.18 -1.25
N TRP A 83 -12.13 -5.42 -0.07
CA TRP A 83 -12.74 -5.14 1.23
C TRP A 83 -12.03 -3.98 1.91
N LEU A 84 -12.81 -3.10 2.54
CA LEU A 84 -12.36 -1.92 3.27
C LEU A 84 -12.63 -2.11 4.77
N HIS A 85 -11.57 -1.95 5.55
CA HIS A 85 -11.57 -2.08 7.00
C HIS A 85 -11.58 -0.70 7.65
N SER A 86 -12.53 -0.47 8.55
CA SER A 86 -12.48 0.68 9.44
C SER A 86 -11.59 0.34 10.62
N PHE A 87 -10.42 0.98 10.70
CA PHE A 87 -9.48 0.80 11.79
C PHE A 87 -9.45 2.04 12.68
N SER A 88 -9.48 1.84 14.00
CA SER A 88 -9.10 2.86 14.97
C SER A 88 -7.74 2.56 15.58
N ALA A 89 -6.90 3.57 15.76
CA ALA A 89 -5.65 3.51 16.50
C ALA A 89 -5.84 4.05 17.93
N GLN A 90 -5.18 3.44 18.90
CA GLN A 90 -5.13 3.97 20.25
C GLN A 90 -4.03 5.03 20.37
N ASP A 91 -4.39 6.23 20.79
CA ASP A 91 -3.44 7.32 21.06
C ASP A 91 -2.75 7.17 22.43
N LYS A 92 -1.83 8.10 22.72
CA LYS A 92 -1.06 8.12 23.98
C LYS A 92 -1.93 8.29 25.24
N ASP A 93 -3.12 8.87 25.11
CA ASP A 93 -4.06 9.12 26.20
C ASP A 93 -5.06 7.95 26.34
N GLY A 94 -4.92 6.93 25.50
CA GLY A 94 -5.75 5.72 25.50
C GLY A 94 -7.04 5.85 24.70
N ALA A 95 -7.28 6.98 24.04
CA ALA A 95 -8.46 7.19 23.21
C ALA A 95 -8.29 6.55 21.84
N TRP A 96 -9.40 6.09 21.26
CA TRP A 96 -9.43 5.47 19.94
C TRP A 96 -9.80 6.52 18.89
N GLN A 97 -8.96 6.68 17.88
CA GLN A 97 -9.14 7.60 16.77
C GLN A 97 -9.03 6.87 15.43
N PRO A 98 -9.67 7.32 14.34
CA PRO A 98 -9.46 6.72 13.03
C PRO A 98 -7.97 6.60 12.68
N LEU A 99 -7.53 5.41 12.30
CA LEU A 99 -6.14 5.15 11.93
C LEU A 99 -5.77 5.88 10.62
N CYS A 100 -6.71 5.93 9.67
CA CYS A 100 -6.49 6.52 8.37
C CYS A 100 -7.10 7.92 8.27
N MET A 101 -6.37 8.84 7.64
CA MET A 101 -6.87 10.17 7.29
C MET A 101 -7.84 10.11 6.11
N PRO A 102 -8.81 11.04 6.02
CA PRO A 102 -9.81 11.03 4.95
C PRO A 102 -9.18 11.39 3.61
N GLY A 103 -9.59 10.68 2.56
CA GLY A 103 -9.33 11.06 1.17
C GLY A 103 -10.33 12.11 0.66
N PRO A 104 -10.22 12.53 -0.62
CA PRO A 104 -11.21 13.40 -1.26
C PRO A 104 -12.64 12.83 -1.28
N ASP A 105 -12.78 11.50 -1.31
CA ASP A 105 -14.04 10.77 -1.17
C ASP A 105 -14.55 10.68 0.28
N LYS A 106 -13.85 11.32 1.23
CA LYS A 106 -14.10 11.33 2.68
C LYS A 106 -13.96 9.97 3.36
N ARG A 107 -13.48 8.94 2.66
CA ARG A 107 -13.25 7.61 3.23
C ARG A 107 -11.99 7.61 4.09
N GLN A 108 -12.06 6.90 5.22
CA GLN A 108 -11.00 6.74 6.22
C GLN A 108 -10.71 5.26 6.49
N GLN A 109 -10.99 4.40 5.52
CA GLN A 109 -10.71 2.97 5.65
C GLN A 109 -9.28 2.66 5.24
N GLY A 110 -8.86 1.45 5.59
CA GLY A 110 -7.65 0.84 5.06
C GLY A 110 -7.86 -0.66 4.84
N PHE A 111 -6.79 -1.38 4.56
CA PHE A 111 -6.79 -2.83 4.45
C PHE A 111 -5.35 -3.36 4.57
N PRO A 112 -5.16 -4.64 4.95
CA PRO A 112 -3.87 -5.30 4.81
C PRO A 112 -3.50 -5.45 3.33
N LEU A 113 -2.22 -5.32 3.04
CA LEU A 113 -1.65 -5.55 1.72
C LEU A 113 -0.33 -6.30 1.88
N ALA A 114 -0.22 -7.49 1.27
CA ALA A 114 1.03 -8.21 1.21
C ALA A 114 2.08 -7.43 0.41
N GLY A 115 3.30 -7.40 0.92
CA GLY A 115 4.42 -6.73 0.27
C GLY A 115 5.32 -6.00 1.25
N ARG A 116 6.48 -5.57 0.75
CA ARG A 116 7.46 -4.82 1.54
C ARG A 116 7.74 -3.48 0.88
N ALA A 117 7.52 -2.37 1.58
CA ALA A 117 7.95 -1.04 1.14
C ALA A 117 9.44 -1.04 0.79
N ARG A 118 9.78 -0.34 -0.29
CA ARG A 118 11.14 0.04 -0.63
C ARG A 118 11.36 1.53 -0.39
N ALA A 119 12.62 1.90 -0.19
CA ALA A 119 13.04 3.29 0.00
C ALA A 119 12.77 4.16 -1.22
N ASP A 120 12.69 3.55 -2.41
CA ASP A 120 12.32 4.26 -3.63
C ASP A 120 10.82 4.52 -3.72
N GLY A 121 9.97 4.06 -2.79
CA GLY A 121 8.52 4.24 -2.82
C GLY A 121 7.73 3.10 -3.49
N SER A 122 8.42 2.13 -4.13
CA SER A 122 7.79 0.92 -4.69
C SER A 122 7.49 -0.13 -3.61
N VAL A 123 6.81 -1.20 -4.03
CA VAL A 123 6.57 -2.39 -3.20
C VAL A 123 7.27 -3.61 -3.80
N ALA A 124 7.93 -4.39 -2.95
CA ALA A 124 8.47 -5.70 -3.28
C ALA A 124 7.41 -6.78 -3.08
N ALA A 125 7.41 -7.78 -3.96
CA ALA A 125 6.72 -9.03 -3.69
C ALA A 125 7.26 -9.63 -2.39
N ALA A 126 6.36 -10.07 -1.53
CA ALA A 126 6.67 -10.73 -0.27
C ALA A 126 5.62 -11.81 0.00
N PRO A 127 5.91 -12.80 0.87
CA PRO A 127 4.89 -13.73 1.35
C PRO A 127 3.71 -12.99 1.99
N SER A 128 2.53 -13.62 2.01
CA SER A 128 1.30 -13.09 2.63
C SER A 128 1.48 -12.66 4.09
N THR A 129 2.45 -13.24 4.81
CA THR A 129 2.79 -12.93 6.20
C THR A 129 3.55 -11.62 6.38
N GLU A 130 4.12 -11.08 5.30
CA GLU A 130 4.75 -9.76 5.29
C GLU A 130 3.78 -8.78 4.64
N LEU A 131 3.07 -8.04 5.48
CA LEU A 131 2.01 -7.14 5.06
C LEU A 131 2.13 -5.76 5.71
N GLU A 132 1.51 -4.79 5.06
CA GLU A 132 1.32 -3.45 5.60
C GLU A 132 -0.17 -3.12 5.67
N LEU A 133 -0.54 -2.25 6.61
CA LEU A 133 -1.85 -1.62 6.58
C LEU A 133 -1.79 -0.37 5.72
N VAL A 134 -2.57 -0.36 4.63
CA VAL A 134 -2.61 0.75 3.68
C VAL A 134 -3.95 1.47 3.79
N CYS A 135 -3.91 2.81 3.76
CA CYS A 135 -5.11 3.65 3.80
C CYS A 135 -5.64 3.95 2.39
N THR A 136 -6.96 4.02 2.23
CA THR A 136 -7.62 4.36 0.95
C THR A 136 -7.24 5.76 0.43
N SER A 137 -6.82 6.67 1.32
CA SER A 137 -6.36 8.01 0.99
C SER A 137 -4.94 8.07 0.42
N GLY A 138 -4.11 7.05 0.68
CA GLY A 138 -2.74 6.94 0.19
C GLY A 138 -2.63 6.35 -1.21
N ALA A 139 -1.48 6.52 -1.87
CA ALA A 139 -1.25 6.03 -3.24
C ALA A 139 -1.44 4.50 -3.36
N ARG A 140 -0.95 3.74 -2.38
CA ARG A 140 -1.12 2.27 -2.31
C ARG A 140 -2.60 1.86 -2.32
N GLY A 141 -3.37 2.46 -1.41
CA GLY A 141 -4.80 2.22 -1.31
C GLY A 141 -5.53 2.60 -2.59
N LYS A 142 -5.26 3.80 -3.13
CA LYS A 142 -5.84 4.26 -4.40
C LYS A 142 -5.57 3.29 -5.55
N CYS A 143 -4.34 2.83 -5.73
CA CYS A 143 -3.99 1.95 -6.84
C CYS A 143 -4.67 0.58 -6.76
N VAL A 144 -4.83 0.01 -5.57
CA VAL A 144 -5.67 -1.19 -5.40
C VAL A 144 -7.12 -0.90 -5.76
N ARG A 145 -7.69 0.23 -5.31
CA ARG A 145 -9.08 0.62 -5.62
C ARG A 145 -9.30 0.98 -7.09
N PHE A 146 -8.24 1.35 -7.81
CA PHE A 146 -8.25 1.48 -9.27
C PHE A 146 -8.16 0.11 -9.98
N GLY A 147 -8.13 -1.01 -9.27
CA GLY A 147 -8.10 -2.35 -9.83
C GLY A 147 -6.70 -2.91 -10.08
N TYR A 148 -5.63 -2.18 -9.73
CA TYR A 148 -4.26 -2.68 -9.84
C TYR A 148 -3.94 -3.58 -8.64
N HIS A 149 -4.42 -4.83 -8.68
CA HIS A 149 -4.24 -5.80 -7.60
C HIS A 149 -2.86 -6.49 -7.65
N PRO A 150 -1.87 -6.15 -6.81
CA PRO A 150 -0.50 -6.66 -6.94
C PRO A 150 -0.34 -8.16 -6.65
N TRP A 151 -1.37 -8.81 -6.09
CA TRP A 151 -1.40 -10.26 -5.81
C TRP A 151 -1.97 -11.10 -6.97
N GLU A 152 -2.35 -10.47 -8.09
CA GLU A 152 -2.95 -11.14 -9.25
C GLU A 152 -2.02 -11.11 -10.47
N ASN A 153 -2.44 -11.85 -11.51
CA ASN A 153 -1.92 -11.69 -12.87
C ASN A 153 -2.95 -10.93 -13.71
N ALA A 154 -2.47 -10.15 -14.66
CA ALA A 154 -3.27 -9.49 -15.68
C ALA A 154 -3.90 -10.50 -16.64
N ARG A 155 -4.78 -10.01 -17.52
CA ARG A 155 -5.50 -10.85 -18.50
C ARG A 155 -4.58 -11.58 -19.46
N ASP A 156 -3.42 -11.01 -19.76
CA ASP A 156 -2.39 -11.59 -20.62
C ASP A 156 -1.43 -12.55 -19.87
N GLY A 157 -1.67 -12.76 -18.57
CA GLY A 157 -0.86 -13.62 -17.70
C GLY A 157 0.37 -12.93 -17.09
N SER A 158 0.65 -11.67 -17.42
CA SER A 158 1.73 -10.92 -16.79
C SER A 158 1.44 -10.63 -15.30
N PRO A 159 2.45 -10.50 -14.43
CA PRO A 159 2.23 -10.13 -13.04
C PRO A 159 1.73 -8.69 -12.91
N MET A 160 0.77 -8.43 -12.02
CA MET A 160 0.22 -7.08 -11.79
C MET A 160 1.10 -6.15 -10.96
N LEU A 161 2.08 -6.69 -10.21
CA LEU A 161 2.91 -5.89 -9.32
C LEU A 161 3.67 -4.74 -10.01
N PRO A 162 4.29 -4.91 -11.20
CA PRO A 162 4.90 -3.80 -11.93
C PRO A 162 3.90 -2.70 -12.30
N LEU A 163 2.68 -3.06 -12.72
CA LEU A 163 1.64 -2.10 -13.07
C LEU A 163 1.10 -1.36 -11.83
N TYR A 164 0.98 -2.07 -10.70
CA TYR A 164 0.67 -1.46 -9.40
C TYR A 164 1.75 -0.46 -8.96
N ASN A 165 3.04 -0.81 -9.13
CA ASN A 165 4.15 0.12 -8.87
C ASN A 165 4.09 1.33 -9.80
N ALA A 166 3.83 1.15 -11.10
CA ALA A 166 3.64 2.25 -12.06
C ALA A 166 2.48 3.17 -11.65
N CYS A 167 1.37 2.61 -11.19
CA CYS A 167 0.26 3.40 -10.65
C CYS A 167 0.69 4.25 -9.44
N MET A 168 1.47 3.69 -8.51
CA MET A 168 1.96 4.45 -7.37
C MET A 168 2.87 5.61 -7.78
N ARG A 169 3.74 5.40 -8.79
CA ARG A 169 4.55 6.48 -9.39
C ARG A 169 3.65 7.58 -9.93
N MET A 170 2.68 7.18 -10.76
CA MET A 170 1.77 8.08 -11.45
C MET A 170 0.90 8.89 -10.48
N VAL A 171 0.26 8.25 -9.49
CA VAL A 171 -0.60 8.94 -8.50
C VAL A 171 0.18 10.01 -7.75
N ARG A 172 1.46 9.77 -7.51
CA ARG A 172 2.36 10.69 -6.81
C ARG A 172 3.02 11.72 -7.73
N ALA A 173 2.86 11.59 -9.05
CA ALA A 173 3.67 12.28 -10.04
C ALA A 173 5.18 12.11 -9.75
N ASP A 174 5.60 10.93 -9.30
CA ASP A 174 7.00 10.62 -9.02
C ASP A 174 7.71 10.24 -10.32
N TYR A 175 7.94 11.26 -11.16
CA TYR A 175 8.51 11.10 -12.51
C TYR A 175 9.86 10.39 -12.48
N GLY A 176 10.64 10.58 -11.42
CA GLY A 176 11.96 9.97 -11.26
C GLY A 176 11.97 8.54 -10.72
N GLY A 177 10.83 8.07 -10.19
CA GLY A 177 10.74 6.80 -9.47
C GLY A 177 11.62 6.71 -8.23
N ASN A 178 11.89 7.85 -7.59
CA ASN A 178 12.86 7.99 -6.50
C ASN A 178 12.22 8.48 -5.20
N ASP A 179 10.91 8.27 -5.05
CA ASP A 179 10.12 8.70 -3.90
C ASP A 179 9.93 10.23 -3.80
N HIS A 180 10.14 10.97 -4.90
CA HIS A 180 9.97 12.42 -4.94
C HIS A 180 8.69 12.84 -5.68
N PRO A 181 7.59 13.16 -4.96
CA PRO A 181 6.32 13.49 -5.61
C PRO A 181 6.28 14.91 -6.19
N TYR A 182 5.87 15.05 -7.45
CA TYR A 182 5.58 16.35 -8.08
C TYR A 182 4.08 16.68 -8.11
N THR A 183 3.31 16.16 -7.16
CA THR A 183 1.85 16.37 -7.05
C THR A 183 1.46 17.04 -5.74
N ARG A 184 0.17 17.39 -5.61
CA ARG A 184 -0.46 17.78 -4.34
C ARG A 184 -1.80 17.05 -4.16
N ASN A 185 -2.32 17.05 -2.93
CA ASN A 185 -3.63 16.46 -2.67
C ASN A 185 -4.72 17.23 -3.45
N GLY A 186 -5.67 16.48 -4.02
CA GLY A 186 -6.81 17.05 -4.76
C GLY A 186 -6.60 17.26 -6.26
N MET A 187 -5.47 16.85 -6.83
CA MET A 187 -5.27 16.90 -8.28
C MET A 187 -6.12 15.85 -9.01
N THR A 188 -6.85 16.30 -10.03
CA THR A 188 -7.60 15.43 -10.95
C THR A 188 -6.65 14.79 -11.96
N ILE A 189 -6.82 13.49 -12.17
CA ILE A 189 -6.09 12.68 -13.14
C ILE A 189 -7.08 11.77 -13.87
N ASP A 190 -6.79 11.46 -15.12
CA ASP A 190 -7.46 10.42 -15.91
C ASP A 190 -6.41 9.37 -16.23
N ILE A 191 -6.70 8.12 -15.89
CA ILE A 191 -5.75 7.01 -15.84
C ILE A 191 -6.21 5.95 -16.82
N TYR A 192 -5.27 5.36 -17.57
CA TYR A 192 -5.61 4.29 -18.50
C TYR A 192 -4.40 3.42 -18.83
N ASP A 193 -4.68 2.21 -19.30
CA ASP A 193 -3.68 1.21 -19.68
C ASP A 193 -4.20 0.29 -20.81
N ASP A 194 -3.29 -0.50 -21.39
CA ASP A 194 -3.62 -1.45 -22.46
C ASP A 194 -4.21 -2.76 -21.97
N LEU A 195 -4.17 -3.01 -20.66
CA LEU A 195 -4.66 -4.23 -20.03
C LEU A 195 -6.13 -4.12 -19.62
N ASP A 196 -6.78 -3.01 -19.96
CA ASP A 196 -8.19 -2.72 -19.72
C ASP A 196 -8.55 -2.63 -18.22
N VAL A 197 -7.56 -2.34 -17.36
CA VAL A 197 -7.80 -2.17 -15.91
C VAL A 197 -8.45 -0.81 -15.67
N GLN A 198 -7.86 0.26 -16.18
CA GLN A 198 -8.48 1.57 -16.27
C GLN A 198 -8.67 1.98 -17.74
N LYS A 199 -9.78 2.68 -18.00
CA LYS A 199 -10.17 3.15 -19.33
C LYS A 199 -10.13 4.66 -19.36
N LEU A 200 -9.65 5.17 -20.49
CA LEU A 200 -9.65 6.59 -20.77
C LEU A 200 -11.06 7.16 -20.61
N ASP A 201 -11.20 8.19 -19.79
CA ASP A 201 -12.48 8.88 -19.64
C ASP A 201 -12.84 9.61 -20.95
N ALA A 202 -14.07 9.38 -21.44
CA ALA A 202 -14.61 10.06 -22.62
C ALA A 202 -15.10 11.48 -22.30
N GLY A 203 -15.10 11.89 -21.03
CA GLY A 203 -15.59 13.18 -20.55
C GLY A 203 -14.64 14.34 -20.77
N GLU A 204 -13.84 14.68 -19.75
CA GLU A 204 -13.06 15.92 -19.73
C GLU A 204 -11.72 15.76 -20.48
N ALA A 205 -11.50 16.61 -21.49
CA ALA A 205 -10.27 16.60 -22.28
C ALA A 205 -9.11 17.23 -21.49
N MET A 206 -8.49 16.44 -20.61
CA MET A 206 -7.21 16.77 -20.00
C MET A 206 -6.05 16.45 -20.97
N PRO A 207 -4.99 17.28 -21.03
CA PRO A 207 -3.81 16.96 -21.82
C PRO A 207 -3.07 15.73 -21.29
N PHE A 208 -2.38 15.02 -22.20
CA PHE A 208 -1.52 13.90 -21.85
C PHE A 208 -0.37 14.37 -20.96
N GLU A 209 -0.22 13.75 -19.80
CA GLU A 209 0.81 14.10 -18.82
C GLU A 209 2.07 13.29 -19.07
N ALA A 210 1.97 11.97 -18.96
CA ALA A 210 3.13 11.07 -18.98
C ALA A 210 2.74 9.62 -19.27
N GLY A 211 3.73 8.84 -19.68
CA GLY A 211 3.68 7.38 -19.63
C GLY A 211 4.62 6.83 -18.57
N TRP A 212 4.25 5.70 -17.97
CA TRP A 212 4.85 5.21 -16.74
C TRP A 212 5.28 3.75 -16.84
N SER A 213 6.41 3.44 -16.22
CA SER A 213 6.84 2.10 -15.85
C SER A 213 6.92 1.97 -14.32
N GLU A 214 7.29 0.79 -13.82
CA GLU A 214 7.52 0.63 -12.37
C GLU A 214 8.71 1.46 -11.86
N GLN A 215 9.62 1.86 -12.75
CA GLN A 215 10.83 2.66 -12.46
C GLN A 215 10.58 4.18 -12.46
N GLY A 216 9.41 4.67 -12.87
CA GLY A 216 9.14 6.10 -13.01
C GLY A 216 8.44 6.43 -14.33
N ALA A 217 8.49 7.70 -14.73
CA ALA A 217 8.03 8.08 -16.06
C ALA A 217 9.02 7.58 -17.12
N VAL A 218 8.52 7.09 -18.26
CA VAL A 218 9.37 6.82 -19.43
C VAL A 218 9.51 8.07 -20.30
N CYS A 219 8.53 8.97 -20.23
CA CYS A 219 8.57 10.32 -20.78
C CYS A 219 7.56 11.21 -20.03
N LEU A 220 7.72 12.53 -20.10
CA LEU A 220 6.82 13.51 -19.47
C LEU A 220 6.50 14.66 -20.43
N ALA A 221 5.22 14.83 -20.79
CA ALA A 221 4.74 15.91 -21.64
C ALA A 221 4.65 17.24 -20.90
N HIS A 222 4.06 17.24 -19.71
CA HIS A 222 4.01 18.41 -18.81
C HIS A 222 3.90 17.97 -17.35
N PRO A 223 4.46 18.73 -16.39
CA PRO A 223 4.24 18.45 -14.98
C PRO A 223 2.77 18.71 -14.60
N ARG A 224 2.26 17.90 -13.66
CA ARG A 224 0.91 18.05 -13.11
C ARG A 224 0.76 19.34 -12.31
N VAL A 225 1.76 19.63 -11.48
CA VAL A 225 1.84 20.82 -10.62
C VAL A 225 3.14 21.55 -10.94
N PRO A 226 3.14 22.52 -11.89
CA PRO A 226 4.36 23.21 -12.31
C PRO A 226 5.11 23.90 -11.17
N GLU A 227 4.42 24.28 -10.10
CA GLU A 227 5.03 24.91 -8.91
C GLU A 227 5.90 23.93 -8.11
N ASN A 228 5.66 22.62 -8.23
CA ASN A 228 6.48 21.60 -7.58
C ASN A 228 7.73 21.26 -8.41
N GLY A 229 7.79 21.69 -9.68
CA GLY A 229 8.93 21.49 -10.56
C GLY A 229 8.59 21.77 -12.01
N SER A 230 9.36 22.64 -12.66
CA SER A 230 9.28 22.83 -14.10
C SER A 230 9.88 21.63 -14.84
N LEU A 231 9.64 21.53 -16.16
CA LEU A 231 10.32 20.51 -16.98
C LEU A 231 11.84 20.60 -16.87
N ALA A 232 12.41 21.80 -16.74
CA ALA A 232 13.85 21.99 -16.59
C ALA A 232 14.35 21.44 -15.24
N ASP A 233 13.61 21.69 -14.16
CA ASP A 233 13.94 21.18 -12.82
C ASP A 233 13.89 19.64 -12.81
N ILE A 234 12.84 19.08 -13.40
CA ILE A 234 12.63 17.62 -13.51
C ILE A 234 13.74 16.99 -14.35
N ALA A 235 14.15 17.60 -15.47
CA ALA A 235 15.25 17.11 -16.29
C ALA A 235 16.57 17.06 -15.52
N SER A 236 16.84 18.12 -14.74
CA SER A 236 18.06 18.21 -13.93
C SER A 236 18.09 17.17 -12.82
N ALA A 237 16.95 16.91 -12.19
CA ALA A 237 16.83 15.90 -11.12
C ALA A 237 16.83 14.46 -11.67
N ASN A 238 16.38 14.26 -12.91
CA ASN A 238 16.14 12.95 -13.50
C ASN A 238 16.79 12.84 -14.90
N PRO A 239 18.12 12.62 -14.98
CA PRO A 239 18.84 12.61 -16.25
C PRO A 239 18.34 11.57 -17.27
N HIS A 240 17.70 10.49 -16.81
CA HIS A 240 17.11 9.47 -17.69
C HIS A 240 15.92 9.98 -18.51
N LEU A 241 15.28 11.08 -18.09
CA LEU A 241 14.21 11.74 -18.85
C LEU A 241 14.75 12.75 -19.87
N ALA A 242 16.06 13.01 -19.91
CA ALA A 242 16.63 13.96 -20.85
C ALA A 242 16.32 13.56 -22.29
N GLY A 243 15.74 14.48 -23.07
CA GLY A 243 15.28 14.21 -24.44
C GLY A 243 13.88 13.60 -24.55
N HIS A 244 13.23 13.29 -23.42
CA HIS A 244 11.87 12.73 -23.33
C HIS A 244 10.89 13.67 -22.61
N LEU A 245 11.18 14.98 -22.63
CA LEU A 245 10.39 16.01 -21.95
C LEU A 245 9.72 16.97 -22.92
N GLY A 246 8.48 17.35 -22.61
CA GLY A 246 7.68 18.27 -23.40
C GLY A 246 6.66 17.56 -24.30
N PRO A 247 5.60 18.27 -24.73
CA PRO A 247 4.46 17.67 -25.42
C PRO A 247 4.81 17.07 -26.79
N GLU A 248 5.88 17.55 -27.42
CA GLU A 248 6.38 16.98 -28.67
C GLU A 248 7.23 15.73 -28.44
N ALA A 249 8.02 15.69 -27.37
CA ALA A 249 8.92 14.57 -27.06
C ALA A 249 8.19 13.41 -26.37
N CYS A 250 7.10 13.71 -25.66
CA CYS A 250 6.29 12.73 -24.97
C CYS A 250 4.84 12.78 -25.45
N THR A 251 4.53 11.89 -26.39
CA THR A 251 3.16 11.56 -26.79
C THR A 251 2.82 10.17 -26.28
N GLU A 252 1.55 9.79 -26.27
CA GLU A 252 1.14 8.44 -25.89
C GLU A 252 1.84 7.36 -26.75
N GLU A 253 1.93 7.57 -28.07
CA GLU A 253 2.63 6.66 -28.99
C GLU A 253 4.12 6.53 -28.63
N LYS A 254 4.80 7.64 -28.32
CA LYS A 254 6.21 7.61 -27.92
C LYS A 254 6.39 6.94 -26.57
N ALA A 255 5.50 7.20 -25.62
CA ALA A 255 5.50 6.54 -24.32
C ALA A 255 5.38 5.02 -24.47
N ARG A 256 4.48 4.54 -25.33
CA ARG A 256 4.34 3.11 -25.66
C ARG A 256 5.63 2.54 -26.24
N ALA A 257 6.24 3.23 -27.21
CA ALA A 257 7.50 2.82 -27.82
C ALA A 257 8.66 2.77 -26.81
N LEU A 258 8.58 3.55 -25.73
CA LEU A 258 9.55 3.57 -24.62
C LEU A 258 9.21 2.57 -23.50
N GLY A 259 8.16 1.75 -23.66
CA GLY A 259 7.80 0.70 -22.70
C GLY A 259 6.90 1.15 -21.56
N ALA A 260 6.15 2.24 -21.72
CA ALA A 260 5.10 2.60 -20.76
C ALA A 260 4.03 1.48 -20.68
N VAL A 261 3.64 1.15 -19.45
CA VAL A 261 2.56 0.20 -19.14
C VAL A 261 1.31 0.88 -18.61
N LEU A 262 1.42 2.14 -18.21
CA LEU A 262 0.34 2.96 -17.67
C LEU A 262 0.49 4.39 -18.21
N PHE A 263 -0.64 5.05 -18.44
CA PHE A 263 -0.73 6.39 -18.98
C PHE A 263 -1.62 7.24 -18.10
N ASN A 264 -1.36 8.54 -18.09
CA ASN A 264 -2.33 9.45 -17.50
C ASN A 264 -2.40 10.78 -18.23
N ARG A 265 -3.55 11.42 -18.08
CA ARG A 265 -3.78 12.84 -18.34
C ARG A 265 -3.97 13.57 -17.03
N SER A 266 -3.69 14.87 -17.02
CA SER A 266 -4.03 15.73 -15.90
C SER A 266 -4.30 17.16 -16.34
N ALA A 267 -5.15 17.86 -15.58
CA ALA A 267 -5.29 19.29 -15.76
C ALA A 267 -3.97 19.96 -15.38
N ALA A 268 -3.38 20.71 -16.30
CA ALA A 268 -2.27 21.59 -15.95
C ALA A 268 -2.77 22.59 -14.89
N SER A 269 -2.28 22.49 -13.65
CA SER A 269 -2.65 23.47 -12.65
C SER A 269 -2.07 24.83 -13.04
N ARG A 270 -2.93 25.86 -12.98
CA ARG A 270 -2.51 27.26 -13.03
C ARG A 270 -2.01 27.73 -11.68
#